data_AF-A0A259SSE7-F1
#
_entry.id   AF-A0A259SSE7-F1
#
_cell.length_a   1.000
_cell.length_b   1.000
_cell.length_c   1.000
_cell.angle_alpha   90.00
_cell.angle_beta   90.00
_cell.angle_gamma   90.00
#
_symmetry.space_group_name_H-M   'P 1'
#
loop_
_entity.id
_entity.type
_entity.pdbx_description
1 polymer ?
#
loop_
_entity_poly.entity_id
_entity_poly.type
_entity_poly.pdbx_seq_one_letter_code
_entity_poly.pdbx_strand_id
1 'polypeptide(L)' 'MALKKSDLYSSLWAGADELRGGMDASQYKDYVLTLLFVKYVSDKAKADPYADVEVPEGGSFDDLVALKGK' A
#
# COMPACT_ATOMS: atom_id res chain seq x y z
N MET A 1 -20.20 -1.15 -17.35
CA MET A 1 -19.45 -0.19 -18.16
C MET A 1 -17.97 -0.53 -18.05
N ALA A 2 -17.22 -0.54 -19.15
CA ALA A 2 -15.77 -0.73 -19.07
C ALA A 2 -15.15 0.49 -18.37
N LEU A 3 -14.53 0.27 -17.21
CA LEU A 3 -13.71 1.27 -16.53
C LEU A 3 -12.62 1.75 -17.49
N LYS A 4 -12.64 3.03 -17.87
CA LYS A 4 -11.53 3.60 -18.63
C LYS A 4 -10.35 3.76 -17.68
N LYS A 5 -9.14 3.49 -18.18
CA LYS A 5 -7.91 3.67 -17.40
C LYS A 5 -7.81 5.08 -16.79
N SER A 6 -8.29 6.10 -17.51
CA SER A 6 -8.37 7.49 -17.03
C SER A 6 -9.19 7.65 -15.75
N ASP A 7 -10.34 6.97 -15.68
CA ASP A 7 -11.31 7.14 -14.59
C ASP A 7 -10.80 6.42 -13.34
N LEU A 8 -10.13 5.27 -13.54
CA LEU A 8 -9.41 4.57 -12.48
C LEU A 8 -8.27 5.42 -11.90
N TYR A 9 -7.42 5.99 -12.75
CA TYR A 9 -6.33 6.85 -12.29
C TYR A 9 -6.85 8.08 -11.56
N SER A 10 -7.90 8.71 -12.07
CA SER A 10 -8.52 9.87 -11.42
C SER A 10 -9.07 9.51 -10.03
N SER A 11 -9.70 8.35 -9.90
CA SER A 11 -10.23 7.86 -8.62
C SER A 11 -9.11 7.55 -7.62
N LEU A 12 -8.01 6.95 -8.08
CA LEU A 12 -6.84 6.67 -7.25
C LEU A 12 -6.15 7.95 -6.78
N TRP A 13 -6.00 8.93 -7.67
CA TRP A 13 -5.44 10.24 -7.33
C TRP A 13 -6.31 11.00 -6.32
N ALA A 14 -7.63 11.01 -6.52
CA ALA A 14 -8.56 11.62 -5.58
C ALA A 14 -8.49 10.97 -4.19
N GLY A 15 -8.46 9.63 -4.12
CA GLY A 15 -8.30 8.93 -2.84
C GLY A 15 -6.95 9.22 -2.17
N ALA A 16 -5.87 9.35 -2.94
CA ALA A 16 -4.57 9.75 -2.41
C ALA A 16 -4.58 11.18 -1.86
N ASP A 17 -5.27 12.12 -2.51
CA ASP A 17 -5.41 13.49 -2.02
C ASP A 17 -6.24 13.58 -0.74
N GLU A 18 -7.34 12.82 -0.64
CA GLU A 18 -8.13 12.74 0.59
C GLU A 18 -7.33 12.15 1.77
N LEU A 19 -6.58 11.07 1.52
CA LEU A 19 -5.74 10.41 2.53
C LEU A 19 -4.54 11.28 2.95
N ARG A 20 -3.98 12.07 2.03
CA ARG A 20 -2.92 13.04 2.34
C ARG A 20 -3.41 14.15 3.24
N GLY A 21 -4.67 14.58 3.07
CA GLY A 21 -5.24 15.71 3.80
C GLY A 21 -4.37 16.96 3.69
N GLY A 22 -3.96 17.51 4.82
CA GLY A 22 -3.10 18.70 4.89
C GLY A 22 -1.59 18.44 4.77
N MET A 23 -1.14 17.19 4.67
CA MET A 23 0.29 16.87 4.62
C MET A 23 0.90 17.25 3.27
N ASP A 24 2.15 17.71 3.23
CA ASP A 24 2.82 18.01 1.97
C ASP A 24 2.96 16.76 1.08
N ALA A 25 2.85 16.93 -0.24
CA ALA A 25 2.89 15.81 -1.19
C ALA A 25 4.24 15.07 -1.16
N SER A 26 5.35 15.77 -0.92
CA SER A 26 6.66 15.14 -0.80
C SER A 26 6.74 14.23 0.42
N GLN A 27 6.14 14.64 1.54
CA GLN A 27 6.08 13.84 2.77
C GLN A 27 5.12 12.65 2.61
N TYR A 28 3.93 12.88 2.04
CA TYR A 28 2.95 11.82 1.83
C TYR A 28 3.48 10.67 0.97
N LYS A 29 4.23 11.01 -0.08
CA LYS A 29 4.87 10.04 -0.96
C LYS A 29 5.77 9.07 -0.18
N ASP A 30 6.58 9.56 0.75
CA ASP A 30 7.54 8.72 1.47
C ASP A 30 6.83 7.70 2.39
N TYR A 31 5.71 8.08 3.01
CA TYR A 31 4.90 7.18 3.82
C TYR A 31 4.10 6.19 2.97
N VAL A 32 3.38 6.67 1.95
CA VAL A 32 2.47 5.84 1.16
C VAL A 32 3.24 4.82 0.33
N LEU A 33 4.39 5.18 -0.25
CA LEU A 33 5.21 4.26 -1.02
C LEU A 33 5.81 3.16 -0.14
N THR A 34 6.22 3.49 1.08
CA THR A 34 6.73 2.50 2.03
C THR A 34 5.65 1.49 2.42
N LEU A 35 4.42 1.97 2.71
CA LEU A 35 3.29 1.08 3.01
C LEU A 35 2.90 0.20 1.82
N LEU A 36 2.86 0.77 0.62
CA LEU A 36 2.58 0.02 -0.61
C LEU A 36 3.66 -1.04 -0.90
N PHE A 37 4.93 -0.72 -0.63
CA PHE A 37 6.03 -1.66 -0.75
C PHE A 37 5.85 -2.85 0.21
N VAL A 38 5.62 -2.59 1.50
CA VAL A 38 5.38 -3.65 2.50
C VAL A 38 4.17 -4.50 2.12
N LYS A 39 3.09 -3.87 1.64
CA LYS A 39 1.91 -4.59 1.13
C LYS A 39 2.27 -5.51 -0.02
N TYR A 40 2.96 -4.98 -1.03
CA TYR A 40 3.34 -5.72 -2.22
C TYR A 40 4.24 -6.92 -1.90
N VAL A 41 5.27 -6.72 -1.08
CA VAL A 41 6.17 -7.80 -0.66
C VAL A 41 5.42 -8.85 0.15
N SER A 42 4.58 -8.42 1.09
CA SER A 42 3.77 -9.34 1.91
C SER A 42 2.81 -10.17 1.06
N ASP A 43 2.17 -9.56 0.06
CA ASP A 43 1.26 -10.26 -0.84
C ASP A 43 2.00 -11.24 -1.74
N LYS A 44 3.17 -10.83 -2.27
CA LYS A 44 3.98 -11.68 -3.13
C LYS A 44 4.53 -12.88 -2.37
N ALA A 45 5.02 -12.69 -1.14
CA ALA A 45 5.49 -13.76 -0.28
C ALA A 45 4.38 -14.76 0.12
N LYS A 46 3.12 -14.30 0.24
CA LYS A 46 1.97 -15.19 0.48
C LYS A 46 1.50 -15.94 -0.75
N ALA A 47 1.56 -15.31 -1.92
CA ALA A 47 1.06 -15.87 -3.17
C ALA A 47 2.04 -16.85 -3.82
N ASP A 48 3.34 -16.67 -3.61
CA ASP A 48 4.39 -17.46 -4.24
C ASP A 48 5.31 -18.11 -3.19
N PRO A 49 5.26 -19.45 -3.01
CA PRO A 49 6.14 -20.20 -2.11
C PRO A 49 7.63 -20.12 -2.48
N TYR A 50 7.97 -19.65 -3.69
CA TYR A 50 9.34 -19.49 -4.18
C TYR A 50 9.76 -18.02 -4.28
N ALA A 51 9.04 -17.10 -3.63
CA ALA A 51 9.42 -15.69 -3.64
C ALA A 51 10.85 -15.49 -3.13
N ASP A 52 11.66 -14.72 -3.86
CA ASP A 52 13.04 -14.36 -3.47
C ASP A 52 13.13 -13.49 -2.19
N VAL A 53 12.00 -13.18 -1.57
CA VAL A 53 11.90 -12.28 -0.42
C VAL A 53 11.22 -13.01 0.72
N GLU A 54 11.95 -13.19 1.82
CA GLU A 54 11.42 -13.71 3.07
C GLU A 54 10.88 -12.55 3.92
N VAL A 55 9.63 -12.70 4.38
CA VAL A 55 9.02 -11.77 5.33
C VAL A 55 9.20 -12.32 6.74
N PRO A 56 9.87 -11.60 7.65
CA PRO A 56 10.09 -12.08 9.01
C PRO A 56 8.77 -12.15 9.79
N GLU A 57 8.75 -12.96 10.86
CA GLU A 57 7.59 -13.07 11.75
C GLU A 57 7.23 -11.70 12.35
N GLY A 58 5.97 -11.30 12.24
CA GLY A 58 5.49 -9.97 12.67
C GLY A 58 5.82 -8.82 11.70
N GLY A 59 6.51 -9.11 10.58
CA GLY A 59 6.92 -8.11 9.59
C GLY A 59 5.96 -7.98 8.40
N SER A 60 4.83 -8.68 8.41
CA SER A 60 3.89 -8.66 7.29
C SER A 60 2.95 -7.47 7.36
N PHE A 61 2.33 -7.15 6.22
CA PHE A 61 1.29 -6.13 6.17
C PHE A 61 0.08 -6.47 7.07
N ASP A 62 -0.22 -7.74 7.32
CA ASP A 62 -1.33 -8.12 8.20
C ASP A 62 -1.02 -7.75 9.66
N ASP A 63 0.25 -7.84 10.06
CA ASP A 63 0.70 -7.45 11.39
C ASP A 63 0.56 -5.93 11.59
N LEU A 64 0.87 -5.14 10.55
CA LEU A 64 0.62 -3.69 10.55
C LEU A 64 -0.88 -3.37 10.71
N VAL A 65 -1.74 -4.11 10.03
CA VAL A 65 -3.21 -3.93 10.15
C VAL A 65 -3.69 -4.32 11.54
N ALA A 66 -3.15 -5.39 12.14
CA ALA A 66 -3.51 -5.85 13.48
C ALA A 66 -3.11 -4.87 14.60
N LEU A 67 -2.16 -3.97 14.34
CA LEU A 67 -1.76 -2.90 15.25
C LEU A 67 -2.62 -1.64 15.14
N LYS A 68 -3.46 -1.52 14.10
CA LYS A 68 -4.30 -0.34 13.90
C LYS A 68 -5.28 -0.17 15.07
N GLY A 69 -5.13 0.91 15.84
CA GLY A 69 -6.04 1.27 16.93
C GLY A 69 -5.74 0.64 18.29
N LYS A 70 -4.57 -0.01 18.44
CA LYS A 70 -3.96 -0.30 19.74
C LYS A 70 -3.03 0.84 20.14
#